data_AF-A0A2D6P3K6-F1
#
_entry.id   AF-A0A2D6P3K6-F1
#
_cell.length_a   1.000
_cell.length_b   1.000
_cell.length_c   1.000
_cell.angle_alpha   90.00
_cell.angle_beta   90.00
_cell.angle_gamma   90.00
#
_symmetry.space_group_name_H-M   'P 1'
#
loop_
_entity.id
_entity.type
_entity.pdbx_description
1 polymer ?
#
loop_
_entity_poly.entity_id
_entity_poly.type
_entity_poly.pdbx_seq_one_letter_code
_entity_poly.pdbx_strand_id
1 'polypeptide(L)'
;MMSKKQKRAAKRNIKKAQRKWKSMSHRQHALAQPQGRKRKKPGIGGKGKFYRVVVRPKGEFVSFRNHDVGKKGHIQRLAGRRKSGSWATQAWLIEKKDAQVKDRVLIGKTKDVKELLSKLRRQPRKVKGDIFKALSIKNVPERSKPTKAMRKAQKKNILKAIKARWKKRR
;
A
#
# COMPACT_ATOMS: atom_id res chain seq x y z
N MET A 1 -1.82 10.85 -55.14
CA MET A 1 -0.92 11.81 -54.44
C MET A 1 -1.71 12.64 -53.45
N MET A 2 -1.25 12.79 -52.20
CA MET A 2 -1.96 13.56 -51.16
C MET A 2 -1.88 15.07 -51.43
N SER A 3 -3.00 15.79 -51.36
CA SER A 3 -3.04 17.24 -51.66
C SER A 3 -2.25 18.07 -50.65
N LYS A 4 -1.77 19.26 -51.07
CA LYS A 4 -1.07 20.21 -50.18
C LYS A 4 -1.90 20.59 -48.94
N LYS A 5 -3.23 20.70 -49.10
CA LYS A 5 -4.18 20.99 -48.01
C LYS A 5 -4.24 19.84 -46.99
N GLN A 6 -4.34 18.60 -47.47
CA GLN A 6 -4.30 17.40 -46.62
C GLN A 6 -2.96 17.27 -45.88
N LYS A 7 -1.83 17.51 -46.56
CA LYS A 7 -0.49 17.52 -45.91
C LYS A 7 -0.39 18.56 -44.79
N ARG A 8 -0.91 19.78 -44.99
CA ARG A 8 -0.92 20.84 -43.96
C ARG A 8 -1.84 20.48 -42.79
N ALA A 9 -3.02 19.93 -43.05
CA ALA A 9 -3.94 19.48 -42.02
C ALA A 9 -3.34 18.35 -41.17
N ALA A 10 -2.71 17.36 -41.80
CA ALA A 10 -2.01 16.27 -41.13
C ALA A 10 -0.91 16.79 -40.19
N LYS A 11 -0.05 17.70 -40.66
CA LYS A 11 1.00 18.32 -39.82
C LYS A 11 0.42 19.07 -38.61
N ARG A 12 -0.66 19.82 -38.80
CA ARG A 12 -1.35 20.54 -37.69
C ARG A 12 -1.93 19.57 -36.66
N ASN A 13 -2.54 18.48 -37.12
CA ASN A 13 -3.11 17.46 -36.24
C ASN A 13 -2.03 16.71 -35.46
N ILE A 14 -0.91 16.38 -36.10
CA ILE A 14 0.26 15.78 -35.43
C ILE A 14 0.78 16.71 -34.33
N LYS A 15 0.94 18.01 -34.62
CA LYS A 15 1.42 18.99 -33.63
C LYS A 15 0.44 19.15 -32.46
N LYS A 16 -0.87 19.14 -32.71
CA LYS A 16 -1.91 19.14 -31.67
C LYS A 16 -1.85 17.88 -30.81
N ALA A 17 -1.72 16.70 -31.42
CA ALA A 17 -1.59 15.43 -30.72
C ALA A 17 -0.33 15.36 -29.85
N GLN A 18 0.81 15.82 -30.36
CA GLN A 18 2.07 15.90 -29.62
C GLN A 18 1.98 16.85 -28.42
N ARG A 19 1.38 18.04 -28.59
CA ARG A 19 1.15 18.98 -27.48
C ARG A 19 0.26 18.37 -26.40
N LYS A 20 -0.83 17.71 -26.81
CA LYS A 20 -1.73 17.02 -25.88
C LYS A 20 -1.01 15.90 -25.14
N TRP A 21 -0.21 15.10 -25.85
CA TRP A 21 0.62 14.05 -25.26
C TRP A 21 1.58 14.63 -24.21
N LYS A 22 2.37 15.67 -24.55
CA LYS A 22 3.32 16.29 -23.61
C LYS A 22 2.66 16.90 -22.36
N SER A 23 1.41 17.35 -22.46
CA SER A 23 0.65 17.90 -21.34
C SER A 23 0.04 16.87 -20.38
N MET A 24 0.09 15.57 -20.72
CA MET A 24 -0.54 14.52 -19.91
C MET A 24 0.32 14.14 -18.71
N SER A 25 -0.34 13.88 -17.58
CA SER A 25 0.30 13.20 -16.44
C SER A 25 0.59 11.74 -16.79
N HIS A 26 1.51 11.11 -16.04
CA HIS A 26 1.86 9.70 -16.20
C HIS A 26 0.63 8.76 -16.18
N ARG A 27 -0.38 9.08 -15.37
CA ARG A 27 -1.65 8.32 -15.31
C ARG A 27 -2.51 8.53 -16.55
N GLN A 28 -2.57 9.74 -17.09
CA GLN A 28 -3.30 10.04 -18.32
C GLN A 28 -2.66 9.36 -19.53
N HIS A 29 -1.32 9.34 -19.60
CA HIS A 29 -0.59 8.57 -20.62
C HIS A 29 -0.94 7.08 -20.59
N ALA A 30 -0.92 6.46 -19.40
CA ALA A 30 -1.28 5.06 -19.25
C ALA A 30 -2.74 4.76 -19.68
N LEU A 31 -3.68 5.67 -19.45
CA LEU A 31 -5.08 5.48 -19.86
C LEU A 31 -5.31 5.73 -21.36
N ALA A 32 -4.52 6.61 -21.98
CA ALA A 32 -4.60 6.91 -23.40
C ALA A 32 -4.08 5.76 -24.27
N GLN A 33 -3.18 4.91 -23.74
CA GLN A 33 -2.69 3.73 -24.43
C GLN A 33 -3.67 2.54 -24.29
N PRO A 34 -3.96 1.79 -25.36
CA PRO A 34 -4.85 0.61 -25.31
C PRO A 34 -4.41 -0.43 -24.28
N GLN A 35 -3.09 -0.63 -24.14
CA GLN A 35 -2.51 -1.57 -23.18
C GLN A 35 -2.74 -1.14 -21.72
N GLY A 36 -2.56 0.15 -21.41
CA GLY A 36 -2.77 0.64 -20.05
C GLY A 36 -4.25 0.76 -19.66
N ARG A 37 -5.16 0.96 -20.63
CA ARG A 37 -6.62 0.91 -20.41
C ARG A 37 -7.12 -0.50 -20.07
N LYS A 38 -6.51 -1.55 -20.64
CA LYS A 38 -6.81 -2.97 -20.34
C LYS A 38 -6.21 -3.45 -19.00
N ARG A 39 -5.31 -2.68 -18.38
CA ARG A 39 -4.62 -3.08 -17.14
C ARG A 39 -5.60 -3.14 -15.96
N LYS A 40 -5.82 -4.36 -15.44
CA LYS A 40 -6.54 -4.56 -14.17
C LYS A 40 -5.69 -4.06 -13.00
N LYS A 41 -6.33 -3.48 -11.97
CA LYS A 41 -5.62 -3.10 -10.74
C LYS A 41 -5.07 -4.37 -10.06
N PRO A 42 -3.89 -4.29 -9.41
CA PRO A 42 -3.32 -5.42 -8.68
C PRO A 42 -4.33 -6.04 -7.71
N GLY A 43 -4.42 -7.37 -7.71
CA GLY A 43 -5.34 -8.15 -6.87
C GLY A 43 -6.78 -8.31 -7.41
N ILE A 44 -7.25 -7.44 -8.33
CA ILE A 44 -8.61 -7.56 -8.89
C ILE A 44 -8.76 -8.79 -9.79
N GLY A 45 -7.71 -9.12 -10.55
CA GLY A 45 -7.76 -10.17 -11.55
C GLY A 45 -7.69 -11.61 -11.01
N GLY A 46 -7.42 -11.83 -9.73
CA GLY A 46 -7.32 -13.18 -9.15
C GLY A 46 -6.08 -13.98 -9.59
N LYS A 47 -5.25 -13.44 -10.47
CA LYS A 47 -4.08 -14.12 -11.07
C LYS A 47 -2.75 -13.80 -10.37
N GLY A 48 -2.79 -13.13 -9.21
CA GLY A 48 -1.58 -12.80 -8.45
C GLY A 48 -1.04 -13.99 -7.67
N LYS A 49 0.24 -13.93 -7.26
CA LYS A 49 0.86 -14.93 -6.37
C LYS A 49 0.44 -14.78 -4.89
N PHE A 50 -0.15 -13.64 -4.53
CA PHE A 50 -0.48 -13.28 -3.15
C PHE A 50 -1.96 -12.96 -2.99
N TYR A 51 -2.52 -13.39 -1.86
CA TYR A 51 -3.73 -12.82 -1.29
C TYR A 51 -3.40 -11.52 -0.56
N ARG A 52 -4.22 -10.49 -0.72
CA ARG A 52 -4.05 -9.20 -0.05
C ARG A 52 -5.11 -9.03 1.03
N VAL A 53 -4.70 -9.13 2.29
CA VAL A 53 -5.54 -8.90 3.46
C VAL A 53 -5.41 -7.43 3.89
N VAL A 54 -6.40 -6.62 3.53
CA VAL A 54 -6.47 -5.20 3.92
C VAL A 54 -6.94 -5.09 5.36
N VAL A 55 -6.13 -4.46 6.20
CA VAL A 55 -6.43 -4.21 7.62
C VAL A 55 -6.78 -2.76 7.90
N ARG A 56 -6.36 -1.82 7.04
CA ARG A 56 -6.65 -0.38 7.15
C ARG A 56 -6.95 0.25 5.80
N PRO A 57 -7.82 1.28 5.75
CA PRO A 57 -8.13 1.97 4.51
C PRO A 57 -6.89 2.70 3.99
N LYS A 58 -6.73 2.70 2.66
CA LYS A 58 -5.58 3.34 1.99
C LYS A 58 -5.49 4.85 2.28
N GLY A 59 -6.64 5.51 2.45
CA GLY A 59 -6.72 6.97 2.64
C GLY A 59 -6.07 7.50 3.93
N GLU A 60 -5.80 6.63 4.91
CA GLU A 60 -5.07 7.01 6.12
C GLU A 60 -3.57 7.21 5.90
N PHE A 61 -3.05 6.88 4.71
CA PHE A 61 -1.63 6.81 4.43
C PHE A 61 -1.21 7.68 3.25
N VAL A 62 -0.01 8.24 3.34
CA VAL A 62 0.61 9.11 2.35
C VAL A 62 1.59 8.35 1.48
N SER A 63 2.35 7.42 2.06
CA SER A 63 3.34 6.61 1.34
C SER A 63 3.34 5.17 1.86
N PHE A 64 3.79 4.22 1.05
CA PHE A 64 3.81 2.80 1.39
C PHE A 64 5.21 2.21 1.22
N ARG A 65 5.52 1.18 2.02
CA ARG A 65 6.72 0.34 1.89
C ARG A 65 6.37 -1.12 2.15
N ASN A 66 7.01 -2.02 1.40
CA ASN A 66 6.92 -3.45 1.64
C ASN A 66 8.05 -3.88 2.56
N HIS A 67 7.74 -4.80 3.47
CA HIS A 67 8.70 -5.48 4.33
C HIS A 67 8.37 -6.96 4.30
N ASP A 68 9.35 -7.81 4.01
CA ASP A 68 9.19 -9.24 4.27
C ASP A 68 9.15 -9.48 5.78
N VAL A 69 8.24 -10.33 6.24
CA VAL A 69 8.10 -10.70 7.66
C VAL A 69 8.14 -12.22 7.74
N GLY A 70 9.19 -12.76 8.36
CA GLY A 70 9.46 -14.20 8.39
C GLY A 70 10.35 -14.64 7.22
N LYS A 71 10.12 -15.86 6.71
CA LYS A 71 10.86 -16.40 5.56
C LYS A 71 10.53 -15.62 4.28
N LYS A 72 11.56 -15.33 3.48
CA LYS A 72 11.45 -14.56 2.23
C LYS A 72 10.40 -15.19 1.31
N GLY A 73 9.43 -14.39 0.87
CA GLY A 73 8.44 -14.79 -0.15
C GLY A 73 7.07 -15.24 0.37
N HIS A 74 6.94 -15.60 1.65
CA HIS A 74 5.72 -16.19 2.20
C HIS A 74 4.71 -15.12 2.70
N ILE A 75 5.16 -14.26 3.61
CA ILE A 75 4.36 -13.20 4.21
C ILE A 75 5.07 -11.86 4.03
N GLN A 76 4.38 -10.90 3.43
CA GLN A 76 4.86 -9.52 3.34
C GLN A 76 3.92 -8.56 4.04
N ARG A 77 4.49 -7.61 4.75
CA ARG A 77 3.80 -6.49 5.38
C ARG A 77 3.85 -5.28 4.45
N LEU A 78 2.70 -4.83 4.00
CA LEU A 78 2.56 -3.53 3.36
C LEU A 78 2.32 -2.47 4.45
N ALA A 79 3.39 -1.79 4.84
CA ALA A 79 3.34 -0.70 5.81
C ALA A 79 3.01 0.62 5.10
N GLY A 80 2.17 1.44 5.73
CA GLY A 80 1.84 2.78 5.29
C GLY A 80 2.31 3.82 6.31
N ARG A 81 2.89 4.91 5.82
CA ARG A 81 3.20 6.11 6.59
C ARG A 81 2.00 7.06 6.58
N ARG A 82 1.58 7.49 7.75
CA ARG A 82 0.48 8.46 7.94
C ARG A 82 0.95 9.90 7.79
N LYS A 83 0.01 10.85 7.71
CA LYS A 83 0.30 12.30 7.70
C LYS A 83 1.10 12.75 8.93
N SER A 84 0.84 12.15 10.09
CA SER A 84 1.60 12.36 11.33
C SER A 84 3.04 11.82 11.30
N GLY A 85 3.46 11.13 10.23
CA GLY A 85 4.76 10.47 10.12
C GLY A 85 4.85 9.12 10.82
N SER A 86 3.79 8.68 11.53
CA SER A 86 3.75 7.34 12.13
C SER A 86 3.54 6.26 11.05
N TRP A 87 4.10 5.07 11.29
CA TRP A 87 3.90 3.92 10.43
C TRP A 87 2.86 2.97 11.02
N ALA A 88 2.07 2.34 10.15
CA ALA A 88 1.17 1.25 10.54
C ALA A 88 0.99 0.28 9.38
N THR A 89 0.56 -0.94 9.67
CA THR A 89 0.23 -1.92 8.64
C THR A 89 -1.04 -1.51 7.89
N GLN A 90 -0.97 -1.43 6.57
CA GLN A 90 -2.12 -1.21 5.71
C GLN A 90 -2.72 -2.55 5.24
N ALA A 91 -1.87 -3.48 4.83
CA ALA A 91 -2.27 -4.81 4.41
C ALA A 91 -1.17 -5.84 4.67
N TRP A 92 -1.58 -7.09 4.74
CA TRP A 92 -0.71 -8.27 4.66
C TRP A 92 -0.84 -8.89 3.27
N LEU A 93 0.29 -9.29 2.69
CA LEU A 93 0.36 -10.09 1.48
C LEU A 93 0.76 -11.50 1.91
N ILE A 94 -0.09 -12.48 1.60
CA ILE A 94 0.12 -13.88 1.98
C ILE A 94 0.20 -14.69 0.70
N GLU A 95 1.27 -15.46 0.51
CA GLU A 95 1.41 -16.28 -0.69
C GLU A 95 0.27 -17.29 -0.79
N LYS A 96 -0.23 -17.53 -2.01
CA LYS A 96 -1.33 -18.48 -2.24
C LYS A 96 -0.97 -19.92 -1.87
N LYS A 97 0.31 -20.27 -1.81
CA LYS A 97 0.77 -21.59 -1.38
C LYS A 97 0.52 -21.81 0.12
N ASP A 98 0.58 -20.74 0.91
CA ASP A 98 0.50 -20.79 2.36
C ASP A 98 -0.90 -20.55 2.91
N ALA A 99 -1.88 -20.30 2.04
CA ALA A 99 -3.27 -20.05 2.42
C ALA A 99 -4.26 -20.61 1.41
N GLN A 100 -5.48 -20.90 1.87
CA GLN A 100 -6.61 -21.29 1.04
C GLN A 100 -7.84 -20.47 1.38
N VAL A 101 -8.79 -20.44 0.45
CA VAL A 101 -10.06 -19.77 0.65
C VAL A 101 -11.13 -20.83 0.81
N LYS A 102 -11.81 -20.85 1.96
CA LYS A 102 -12.96 -21.70 2.23
C LYS A 102 -14.12 -20.80 2.66
N ASP A 103 -15.30 -20.97 2.07
CA ASP A 103 -16.51 -20.20 2.41
C ASP A 103 -16.29 -18.68 2.44
N ARG A 104 -15.54 -18.16 1.45
CA ARG A 104 -15.14 -16.74 1.34
C ARG A 104 -14.24 -16.23 2.48
N VAL A 105 -13.72 -17.10 3.32
CA VAL A 105 -12.76 -16.79 4.39
C VAL A 105 -11.38 -17.28 4.01
N LEU A 106 -10.35 -16.49 4.31
CA LEU A 106 -8.96 -16.90 4.12
C LEU A 106 -8.47 -17.73 5.33
N ILE A 107 -8.01 -18.94 5.07
CA ILE A 107 -7.50 -19.90 6.06
C ILE A 107 -6.01 -20.15 5.79
N GLY A 108 -5.19 -20.07 6.83
CA GLY A 108 -3.76 -20.35 6.75
C GLY A 108 -3.46 -21.85 6.71
N LYS A 109 -2.54 -22.26 5.85
CA LYS A 109 -2.00 -23.63 5.78
C LYS A 109 -0.78 -23.79 6.68
N THR A 110 0.15 -22.82 6.63
CA THR A 110 1.39 -22.82 7.41
C THR A 110 1.20 -22.23 8.82
N LYS A 111 2.08 -22.58 9.76
CA LYS A 111 2.06 -22.08 11.14
C LYS A 111 2.09 -20.55 11.20
N ASP A 112 3.01 -19.94 10.45
CA ASP A 112 3.20 -18.49 10.42
C ASP A 112 1.95 -17.74 9.95
N VAL A 113 1.28 -18.25 8.91
CA VAL A 113 0.04 -17.65 8.40
C VAL A 113 -1.10 -17.86 9.41
N LYS A 114 -1.22 -19.04 10.01
CA LYS A 114 -2.24 -19.30 11.05
C LYS A 114 -2.08 -18.35 12.22
N GLU A 115 -0.85 -18.14 12.69
CA GLU A 115 -0.53 -17.21 13.78
C GLU A 115 -0.80 -15.75 13.38
N LEU A 116 -0.46 -15.35 12.15
CA LEU A 116 -0.79 -14.03 11.66
C LEU A 116 -2.31 -13.79 11.64
N LEU A 117 -3.06 -14.76 11.15
CA LEU A 117 -4.52 -14.67 11.02
C LEU A 117 -5.23 -14.70 12.37
N SER A 118 -4.74 -15.48 13.35
CA SER A 118 -5.29 -15.51 14.71
C SER A 118 -5.09 -14.20 15.45
N LYS A 119 -4.00 -13.50 15.17
CA LYS A 119 -3.74 -12.15 15.71
C LYS A 119 -4.72 -11.11 15.18
N LEU A 120 -5.32 -11.31 14.00
CA LEU A 120 -6.28 -10.35 13.45
C LEU A 120 -7.57 -10.34 14.28
N ARG A 121 -8.16 -9.16 14.48
CA ARG A 121 -9.38 -9.01 15.29
C ARG A 121 -10.60 -9.69 14.64
N ARG A 122 -10.58 -9.85 13.32
CA ARG A 122 -11.60 -10.59 12.56
C ARG A 122 -10.91 -11.41 11.48
N GLN A 123 -11.42 -12.61 11.23
CA GLN A 123 -10.96 -13.43 10.12
C GLN A 123 -11.12 -12.69 8.79
N PRO A 124 -10.16 -12.80 7.85
CA PRO A 124 -10.24 -12.08 6.58
C PRO A 124 -11.36 -12.62 5.70
N ARG A 125 -12.31 -11.75 5.34
CA ARG A 125 -13.39 -12.08 4.41
C ARG A 125 -13.08 -11.56 3.01
N LYS A 126 -13.40 -12.35 2.00
CA LYS A 126 -13.19 -12.02 0.59
C LYS A 126 -14.05 -10.81 0.21
N VAL A 127 -13.44 -9.85 -0.45
CA VAL A 127 -14.11 -8.68 -1.01
C VAL A 127 -14.20 -8.81 -2.53
N LYS A 128 -13.06 -8.99 -3.21
CA LYS A 128 -13.01 -9.09 -4.67
C LYS A 128 -11.69 -9.71 -5.12
N GLY A 129 -11.73 -10.65 -6.06
CA GLY A 129 -10.52 -11.30 -6.58
C GLY A 129 -9.68 -11.90 -5.45
N ASP A 130 -8.42 -11.47 -5.34
CA ASP A 130 -7.48 -11.87 -4.28
C ASP A 130 -7.48 -10.91 -3.06
N ILE A 131 -8.46 -10.00 -2.97
CA ILE A 131 -8.54 -8.98 -1.92
C ILE A 131 -9.49 -9.43 -0.81
N PHE A 132 -8.96 -9.42 0.40
CA PHE A 132 -9.66 -9.75 1.64
C PHE A 132 -9.64 -8.55 2.57
N LYS A 133 -10.63 -8.45 3.45
CA LYS A 133 -10.71 -7.41 4.49
C LYS A 133 -10.73 -8.06 5.86
N ALA A 134 -9.88 -7.56 6.74
CA ALA A 134 -9.83 -7.92 8.16
C ALA A 134 -9.72 -6.66 9.01
N LEU A 135 -9.86 -6.78 10.32
CA LEU A 135 -9.60 -5.70 11.26
C LEU A 135 -8.27 -5.96 11.98
N SER A 136 -7.44 -4.92 12.15
CA SER A 136 -6.23 -5.03 12.95
C SER A 136 -6.56 -5.19 14.44
N ILE A 137 -5.66 -5.84 15.18
CA ILE A 137 -5.62 -5.83 16.66
C ILE A 137 -5.65 -4.37 17.16
N LYS A 138 -6.37 -4.13 18.26
CA LYS A 138 -6.70 -2.82 18.89
C LYS A 138 -6.23 -1.59 18.10
N ASN A 139 -7.18 -0.95 17.40
CA ASN A 139 -6.92 0.28 16.66
C ASN A 139 -6.65 1.43 17.63
N VAL A 140 -5.39 1.77 17.91
CA VAL A 140 -5.07 3.06 18.54
C VAL A 140 -5.52 4.16 17.56
N PRO A 141 -6.58 4.92 17.90
CA PRO A 141 -7.11 5.98 17.04
C PRO A 141 -6.01 6.99 16.71
N GLU A 142 -6.09 7.66 15.55
CA GLU A 142 -5.08 8.65 15.19
C GLU A 142 -4.99 9.79 16.22
N ARG A 143 -6.14 10.24 16.75
CA ARG A 143 -6.22 11.21 17.85
C ARG A 143 -5.47 10.80 19.12
N SER A 144 -5.33 9.49 19.36
CA SER A 144 -4.65 8.96 20.54
C SER A 144 -3.15 8.75 20.32
N LYS A 145 -2.63 9.07 19.12
CA LYS A 145 -1.20 8.95 18.82
C LYS A 145 -0.47 10.26 19.14
N PRO A 146 0.82 10.20 19.54
CA PRO A 146 1.58 11.40 19.87
C PRO A 146 1.68 12.37 18.69
N THR A 147 1.37 13.64 18.94
CA THR A 147 1.56 14.75 17.97
C THR A 147 3.05 15.05 17.75
N LYS A 148 3.38 15.87 16.74
CA LYS A 148 4.77 16.30 16.50
C LYS A 148 5.35 17.02 17.72
N ALA A 149 4.56 17.86 18.38
CA ALA A 149 4.97 18.57 19.59
C ALA A 149 5.26 17.57 20.72
N MET A 150 4.37 16.61 20.97
CA MET A 150 4.57 15.56 21.97
C MET A 150 5.84 14.74 21.70
N ARG A 151 6.13 14.40 20.44
CA ARG A 151 7.37 13.69 20.09
C ARG A 151 8.62 14.53 20.33
N LYS A 152 8.59 15.83 20.02
CA LYS A 152 9.70 16.74 20.30
C LYS A 152 9.94 16.83 21.81
N ALA A 153 8.88 16.97 22.60
CA ALA A 153 8.96 16.97 24.06
C ALA A 153 9.51 15.64 24.61
N GLN A 154 8.99 14.51 24.13
CA GLN A 154 9.48 13.18 24.49
C GLN A 154 10.97 13.02 24.18
N LYS A 155 11.42 13.44 22.99
CA LYS A 155 12.85 13.40 22.61
C LYS A 155 13.71 14.25 23.55
N LYS A 156 13.27 15.47 23.88
CA LYS A 156 13.96 16.34 24.85
C LYS A 156 14.04 15.69 26.23
N ASN A 157 12.95 15.08 26.70
CA ASN A 157 12.90 14.42 28.00
C ASN A 157 13.82 13.19 28.05
N ILE A 158 13.86 12.37 26.99
CA ILE A 158 14.78 11.24 26.86
C ILE A 158 16.23 11.74 26.94
N LEU A 159 16.58 12.79 26.20
CA LEU A 159 17.93 13.37 26.24
C LEU A 159 18.29 13.92 27.63
N LYS A 160 17.33 14.57 28.31
CA LYS A 160 17.51 15.08 29.68
C LYS A 160 17.73 13.93 30.67
N ALA A 161 16.95 12.85 30.55
CA ALA A 161 17.10 11.65 31.38
C ALA A 161 18.43 10.94 31.14
N ILE A 162 18.86 10.83 29.88
CA ILE A 162 20.19 10.31 29.53
C ILE A 162 21.25 11.19 30.20
N LYS A 163 21.26 12.51 29.98
CA LYS A 163 22.25 13.43 30.56
C LYS A 163 22.31 13.35 32.09
N ALA A 164 21.16 13.26 32.77
CA ALA A 164 21.10 13.10 34.22
C ALA A 164 21.73 11.77 34.68
N ARG A 165 21.47 10.66 33.96
CA ARG A 165 22.10 9.36 34.23
C ARG A 165 23.61 9.40 34.09
N TRP A 166 24.14 10.09 33.06
CA TRP A 166 25.58 10.25 32.88
C TRP A 166 26.22 11.10 33.99
N LYS A 167 25.53 12.14 34.47
CA LYS A 167 25.99 12.94 35.62
C LYS A 167 26.04 12.16 36.94
N LYS A 168 25.15 11.18 37.15
CA LYS A 168 25.11 10.38 38.38
C LYS A 168 26.14 9.23 38.42
N ARG A 169 26.70 8.85 37.26
CA ARG A 169 27.76 7.82 37.15
C ARG A 169 29.18 8.38 37.19
N ARG A 170 29.30 9.71 37.25
CA ARG A 170 30.56 10.44 37.34
C ARG A 170 30.68 11.00 38.75
#